data_AF-A0A942QBF9-F1
#
_entry.id   AF-A0A942QBF9-F1
#
_cell.length_a   1.000
_cell.length_b   1.000
_cell.length_c   1.000
_cell.angle_alpha   90.00
_cell.angle_beta   90.00
_cell.angle_gamma   90.00
#
_symmetry.space_group_name_H-M   'P 1'
#
loop_
_entity.id
_entity.type
_entity.pdbx_description
1 polymer ?
#
loop_
_entity_poly.entity_id
_entity_poly.type
_entity_poly.pdbx_seq_one_letter_code
_entity_poly.pdbx_strand_id
1 'polypeptide(L)' 'GWPVSHLAAVTVVADLCVIAGSASTIAMLKQQEGEDWLRSLALPYLCYSSDDSIGSEGIRI' A
#
# COMPACT_ATOMS: atom_id res chain seq x y z
N GLY A 1 11.89 -2.72 15.71
CA GLY A 1 12.17 -2.56 14.26
C GLY A 1 12.52 -3.89 13.66
N TRP A 2 11.52 -4.77 13.54
CA TRP A 2 11.64 -6.00 12.75
C TRP A 2 11.09 -5.74 11.35
N PRO A 3 11.63 -6.39 10.31
CA PRO A 3 11.16 -6.23 8.93
C PRO A 3 9.69 -6.64 8.79
N VAL A 4 8.98 -5.98 7.87
CA VAL A 4 7.61 -6.30 7.50
C VAL A 4 7.58 -7.52 6.59
N SER A 5 6.59 -8.39 6.75
CA SER A 5 6.57 -9.70 6.08
C SER A 5 5.36 -9.92 5.16
N HIS A 6 4.37 -9.03 5.19
CA HIS A 6 3.10 -9.21 4.47
C HIS A 6 3.10 -8.56 3.09
N LEU A 7 3.30 -7.24 3.03
CA LEU A 7 3.37 -6.49 1.77
C LEU A 7 4.81 -6.50 1.26
N ALA A 8 5.03 -6.98 0.03
CA ALA A 8 6.33 -6.99 -0.62
C ALA A 8 6.63 -5.65 -1.31
N ALA A 9 5.60 -5.03 -1.90
CA ALA A 9 5.70 -3.73 -2.56
C ALA A 9 4.40 -2.93 -2.41
N VAL A 10 4.53 -1.61 -2.25
CA VAL A 10 3.41 -0.67 -2.22
C VAL A 10 3.82 0.56 -3.02
N THR A 11 2.97 1.00 -3.93
CA THR A 11 3.09 2.25 -4.69
C THR A 11 1.79 3.05 -4.51
N VAL A 12 1.91 4.30 -4.08
CA VAL A 12 0.78 5.23 -3.91
C VAL A 12 1.00 6.44 -4.81
N VAL A 13 -0.06 6.86 -5.50
CA VAL A 13 -0.06 8.10 -6.30
C VAL A 13 -0.83 9.17 -5.52
N ALA A 14 -0.19 10.32 -5.31
CA ALA A 14 -0.79 11.47 -4.65
C ALA A 14 -0.21 12.77 -5.22
N ASP A 15 -0.95 13.87 -5.08
CA ASP A 15 -0.50 15.22 -5.52
C ASP A 15 0.76 15.68 -4.79
N LEU A 16 0.94 15.22 -3.54
CA LEU A 16 2.10 15.53 -2.70
C LEU A 16 2.94 14.28 -2.43
N CYS A 17 4.25 14.35 -2.71
CA CYS A 17 5.18 13.23 -2.52
C CYS A 17 5.26 12.75 -1.07
N VAL A 18 5.09 13.67 -0.11
CA VAL A 18 5.08 13.35 1.33
C VAL A 18 3.88 12.45 1.66
N ILE A 19 2.71 12.70 1.05
CA ILE A 19 1.53 11.85 1.22
C ILE A 19 1.80 10.47 0.62
N ALA A 20 2.30 10.40 -0.62
CA ALA A 20 2.60 9.13 -1.28
C ALA A 20 3.60 8.27 -0.48
N GLY A 21 4.71 8.87 -0.03
CA GLY A 21 5.77 8.16 0.70
C GLY A 21 5.34 7.71 2.10
N SER A 22 4.65 8.60 2.84
CA SER A 22 4.13 8.26 4.17
C SER A 22 3.05 7.19 4.09
N ALA A 23 2.10 7.29 3.15
CA ALA A 23 1.07 6.28 2.93
C ALA A 23 1.68 4.91 2.58
N SER A 24 2.68 4.87 1.70
CA SER A 24 3.36 3.62 1.35
C SER A 24 4.02 2.97 2.57
N THR A 25 4.69 3.77 3.41
CA THR A 25 5.37 3.28 4.63
C THR A 25 4.35 2.83 5.68
N ILE A 26 3.27 3.59 5.90
CA ILE A 26 2.23 3.25 6.86
C ILE A 26 1.52 1.95 6.45
N ALA A 27 1.20 1.78 5.16
CA ALA A 27 0.59 0.56 4.64
C ALA A 27 1.49 -0.65 4.90
N MET A 28 2.78 -0.55 4.58
CA MET A 28 3.79 -1.58 4.88
C MET A 28 3.82 -1.96 6.36
N LEU A 29 3.77 -0.97 7.26
CA LEU A 29 3.76 -1.18 8.71
C LEU A 29 2.45 -1.80 9.22
N LYS A 30 1.32 -1.55 8.54
CA LYS A 30 0.01 -2.12 8.86
C LYS A 30 -0.15 -3.59 8.46
N GLN A 31 0.77 -4.12 7.65
CA GLN A 31 0.77 -5.52 7.20
C GLN A 31 -0.60 -5.94 6.62
N GLN A 32 -1.29 -6.91 7.23
CA GLN A 32 -2.57 -7.45 6.75
C GLN A 32 -3.66 -6.37 6.64
N GLU A 33 -3.62 -5.34 7.49
CA GLU A 33 -4.57 -4.22 7.45
C GLU A 33 -4.17 -3.13 6.45
N GLY A 34 -3.02 -3.27 5.79
CA GLY A 34 -2.44 -2.24 4.93
C GLY A 34 -3.26 -1.97 3.67
N GLU A 35 -3.78 -3.02 3.03
CA GLU A 35 -4.60 -2.86 1.81
C GLU A 35 -5.93 -2.18 2.11
N ASP A 36 -6.69 -2.65 3.11
CA ASP A 36 -7.96 -2.03 3.51
C ASP A 36 -7.75 -0.57 3.93
N TRP A 37 -6.65 -0.28 4.61
CA TRP A 37 -6.30 1.08 4.96
C TRP A 37 -5.97 1.94 3.73
N LEU A 38 -5.19 1.45 2.77
CA LEU A 38 -4.93 2.16 1.51
C LEU A 38 -6.23 2.42 0.74
N ARG A 39 -7.15 1.46 0.72
CA ARG A 39 -8.49 1.62 0.13
C ARG A 39 -9.29 2.74 0.79
N SER A 40 -9.16 2.90 2.12
CA SER A 40 -9.84 3.97 2.87
C SER A 40 -9.33 5.38 2.54
N LEU A 41 -8.11 5.52 2.01
CA LEU A 41 -7.54 6.82 1.64
C LEU A 41 -8.12 7.40 0.34
N ALA A 42 -8.86 6.60 -0.44
CA ALA A 42 -9.40 6.98 -1.74
C ALA A 42 -8.35 7.55 -2.72
N LEU A 43 -7.10 7.09 -2.58
CA LEU A 43 -6.00 7.42 -3.48
C LEU A 43 -5.74 6.26 -4.44
N PRO A 44 -5.24 6.51 -5.66
CA PRO A 44 -4.77 5.44 -6.52
C PRO A 44 -3.54 4.76 -5.91
N TYR A 45 -3.56 3.44 -5.80
CA TYR A 45 -2.44 2.66 -5.30
C TYR A 45 -2.35 1.29 -5.98
N LEU A 46 -1.16 0.71 -5.88
CA LEU A 46 -0.85 -0.67 -6.24
C LEU A 46 -0.09 -1.30 -5.09
N CYS A 47 -0.49 -2.48 -4.65
CA CYS A 47 0.28 -3.26 -3.68
C CYS A 47 0.39 -4.72 -4.07
N TYR A 48 1.47 -5.35 -3.61
CA TYR A 48 1.74 -6.77 -3.82
C TYR A 48 2.00 -7.42 -2.46
N SER A 49 1.30 -8.51 -2.18
CA SER A 49 1.44 -9.29 -0.96
C SER A 49 2.34 -10.50 -1.22
N SER A 50 3.19 -10.88 -0.25
CA SER A 50 4.08 -12.03 -0.40
C SER A 50 3.33 -13.37 -0.44
N ASP A 51 2.08 -13.39 0.04
CA ASP A 51 1.21 -14.57 0.12
C ASP A 51 0.38 -14.79 -1.15
N ASP A 52 0.09 -13.71 -1.88
CA ASP A 52 -0.82 -13.72 -3.02
C ASP A 52 -0.11 -13.21 -4.28
N SER A 53 -0.15 -14.01 -5.35
CA SER A 53 0.53 -13.67 -6.63
C SER A 53 -0.23 -12.62 -7.46
N ILE A 54 -1.29 -12.01 -6.93
CA ILE A 54 -2.17 -11.09 -7.64
C ILE A 54 -2.14 -9.75 -6.89
N GLY A 55 -1.46 -8.76 -7.47
CA GLY A 55 -1.45 -7.41 -6.94
C GLY A 55 -2.87 -6.84 -6.91
N SER A 56 -3.33 -6.41 -5.75
CA SER A 56 -4.62 -5.74 -5.60
C SER A 56 -4.51 -4.32 -6.16
N GLU A 57 -5.07 -4.14 -7.35
CA GLU A 57 -5.06 -2.87 -8.08
C GLU A 57 -6.27 -2.02 -7.69
N GLY A 58 -6.01 -0.92 -6.99
CA GLY A 58 -6.98 0.13 -6.65
C GLY A 58 -7.09 1.21 -7.72
N ILE A 59 -6.75 0.90 -8.98
CA ILE A 59 -6.85 1.84 -10.10
C ILE A 59 -8.31 1.95 -10.54
N ARG A 60 -8.88 3.13 -10.33
CA ARG A 60 -10.10 3.58 -11.03
C ARG A 60 -9.70 4.82 -11.82
N ILE A 61 -9.52 4.63 -13.13
CA ILE A 61 -9.43 5.70 -14.13
C ILE A 61 -10.81 6.33 -14.36
#